data_AF-A0A938QY70-F1
#
_entry.id   AF-A0A938QY70-F1
#
_cell.length_a   1.000
_cell.length_b   1.000
_cell.length_c   1.000
_cell.angle_alpha   90.00
_cell.angle_beta   90.00
_cell.angle_gamma   90.00
#
_symmetry.space_group_name_H-M   'P 1'
#
loop_
_entity.id
_entity.type
_entity.pdbx_description
1 polymer ?
#
loop_
_entity_poly.entity_id
_entity_poly.type
_entity_poly.pdbx_seq_one_letter_code
_entity_poly.pdbx_strand_id
1 'polypeptide(L)' 'MPRIYLSSPHIGPDEHALVAEAFATNWVAPLGPHVDAFERELASYVGVG' A
#
# COMPACT_ATOMS: atom_id res chain seq x y z
N MET A 1 -31.38 -13.13 -5.17
CA MET A 1 -30.53 -12.20 -5.94
C MET A 1 -29.08 -12.45 -5.55
N PRO A 2 -28.16 -12.61 -6.50
CA PRO A 2 -26.73 -12.65 -6.19
C PRO A 2 -26.27 -11.29 -5.63
N ARG A 3 -25.22 -11.32 -4.80
CA ARG A 3 -24.69 -10.12 -4.16
C ARG A 3 -23.93 -9.28 -5.18
N ILE A 4 -24.28 -8.00 -5.29
CA ILE A 4 -23.57 -7.04 -6.13
C ILE A 4 -22.61 -6.26 -5.22
N TYR A 5 -21.31 -6.39 -5.47
CA TYR A 5 -20.28 -5.61 -4.79
C TYR A 5 -19.96 -4.36 -5.61
N LEU A 6 -19.95 -3.19 -4.97
CA LEU A 6 -19.56 -1.93 -5.62
C LEU A 6 -18.03 -1.77 -5.69
N SER A 7 -17.33 -2.27 -4.66
CA SER A 7 -15.87 -2.29 -4.57
C SER A 7 -15.46 -3.43 -3.65
N SER A 8 -15.24 -4.62 -4.22
CA SER A 8 -14.66 -5.72 -3.46
C SER A 8 -13.18 -5.43 -3.18
N PRO A 9 -12.64 -5.83 -2.03
CA PRO A 9 -11.21 -5.72 -1.76
C PRO A 9 -10.41 -6.36 -2.90
N HIS A 10 -9.41 -5.65 -3.39
CA HIS A 10 -8.43 -6.15 -4.34
C HIS A 10 -7.07 -6.11 -3.67
N ILE A 11 -6.41 -7.26 -3.56
CA ILE A 11 -5.04 -7.39 -3.10
C ILE A 11 -4.25 -7.82 -4.32
N GLY A 12 -3.36 -6.95 -4.78
CA GLY A 12 -2.44 -7.20 -5.87
C GLY A 12 -1.30 -8.16 -5.48
N PRO A 13 -0.28 -8.27 -6.36
CA PRO A 13 0.83 -9.19 -6.16
C PRO A 13 1.82 -8.75 -5.07
N ASP A 14 1.90 -7.46 -4.74
CA ASP A 14 2.99 -6.88 -3.95
C ASP A 14 2.61 -6.65 -2.48
N GLU A 15 1.33 -6.50 -2.17
CA GLU A 15 0.82 -6.10 -0.86
C GLU A 15 1.24 -7.08 0.25
N HIS A 16 1.19 -8.39 0.00
CA HIS A 16 1.63 -9.38 0.97
C HIS A 16 3.14 -9.28 1.25
N ALA A 17 3.96 -9.04 0.23
CA ALA A 17 5.41 -8.92 0.38
C ALA A 17 5.79 -7.65 1.15
N LEU A 18 5.15 -6.52 0.83
CA LEU A 18 5.37 -5.25 1.52
C LEU A 18 4.97 -5.32 3.00
N VAL A 19 3.82 -5.93 3.32
CA VAL A 19 3.41 -6.15 4.71
C VAL A 19 4.41 -7.05 5.44
N ALA A 20 4.82 -8.16 4.82
CA ALA A 20 5.80 -9.07 5.41
C ALA A 20 7.16 -8.40 5.65
N GLU A 21 7.61 -7.54 4.74
CA GLU A 21 8.82 -6.73 4.90
C GLU A 21 8.74 -5.82 6.12
N ALA A 22 7.64 -5.09 6.30
CA ALA A 22 7.46 -4.19 7.45
C ALA A 22 7.58 -4.93 8.80
N PHE A 23 7.03 -6.15 8.88
CA PHE A 23 7.22 -7.01 10.05
C PHE A 23 8.66 -7.51 10.19
N ALA A 24 9.28 -7.96 9.09
CA ALA A 24 10.65 -8.48 9.08
C ALA A 24 11.68 -7.42 9.49
N THR A 25 11.47 -6.15 9.13
CA THR A 25 12.33 -5.03 9.50
C THR A 25 11.98 -4.42 10.85
N ASN A 26 11.02 -5.00 11.58
CA ASN A 26 10.48 -4.47 12.83
C ASN A 26 10.00 -3.01 12.70
N TRP A 27 9.49 -2.65 11.53
CA TRP A 27 8.97 -1.33 11.23
C TRP A 27 7.43 -1.34 11.28
N VAL A 28 6.88 -1.66 12.44
CA VAL A 28 5.43 -1.66 12.69
C VAL A 28 5.05 -0.32 13.33
N ALA A 29 5.12 0.75 12.52
CA ALA A 29 4.94 2.13 12.95
C ALA A 29 4.16 2.94 11.89
N PRO A 30 3.50 4.05 12.27
CA PRO A 30 2.64 4.81 11.36
C PRO A 30 3.37 5.62 10.27
N LEU A 31 4.71 5.75 10.36
CA LEU A 31 5.56 6.45 9.39
C LEU A 31 6.81 5.62 9.17
N GLY A 32 7.37 5.60 7.96
CA GLY A 32 8.53 4.77 7.62
C GLY A 32 8.85 4.68 6.13
N PRO A 33 9.81 3.81 5.75
CA PRO A 33 10.28 3.70 4.38
C PRO A 33 9.17 3.43 3.34
N HIS A 34 8.17 2.60 3.67
CA HIS A 34 7.03 2.36 2.78
C HIS A 34 6.12 3.58 2.64
N VAL A 35 5.97 4.40 3.69
CA VAL A 35 5.21 5.66 3.64
C VAL A 35 5.96 6.70 2.82
N ASP A 36 7.27 6.85 3.03
CA ASP A 36 8.11 7.75 2.24
C ASP A 36 8.10 7.37 0.74
N ALA A 37 8.10 6.06 0.43
CA ALA A 37 7.97 5.55 -0.93
C ALA A 37 6.60 5.88 -1.52
N PHE A 38 5.52 5.57 -0.79
CA PHE A 38 4.14 5.88 -1.19
C PHE A 38 3.95 7.37 -1.51
N GLU A 39 4.42 8.27 -0.63
CA GLU A 39 4.30 9.71 -0.82
C GLU A 39 5.04 10.18 -2.08
N ARG A 40 6.27 9.70 -2.32
CA ARG A 40 7.04 10.03 -3.52
C ARG A 40 6.40 9.50 -4.80
N GLU A 41 5.96 8.25 -4.80
CA GLU A 41 5.32 7.61 -5.95
C GLU A 41 4.00 8.30 -6.29
N LEU A 42 3.19 8.60 -5.27
CA LEU A 42 1.93 9.31 -5.44
C LEU A 42 2.15 10.73 -5.99
N ALA A 43 3.11 11.47 -5.42
CA ALA A 43 3.50 12.80 -5.87
C ALA A 43 3.90 12.78 -7.37
N SER A 44 4.76 11.82 -7.75
CA SER A 44 5.14 11.60 -9.15
C SER A 44 3.94 11.22 -10.03
N TYR A 45 3.02 10.38 -9.55
CA TYR A 45 1.86 9.94 -10.30
C TYR A 45 0.87 11.07 -10.59
N VAL A 46 0.63 11.94 -9.60
CA VAL A 46 -0.30 13.08 -9.75
C VAL A 46 0.36 14.35 -10.30
N GLY A 47 1.69 14.33 -10.49
CA GLY A 47 2.44 15.45 -11.07
C GLY A 47 2.64 16.63 -10.13
N VAL A 48 2.78 16.38 -8.83
CA VAL A 48 3.10 17.40 -7.82
C VAL A 48 4.45 17.07 -7.18
N GLY A 49 5.28 18.06 -6.91
CA GLY A 49 6.62 17.87 -6.34
C GLY A 49 7.34 19.19 -6.14
#